data_AF-A0A7C5MAQ7-F1
#
_entry.id   AF-A0A7C5MAQ7-F1
#
_cell.length_a   1.000
_cell.length_b   1.000
_cell.length_c   1.000
_cell.angle_alpha   90.00
_cell.angle_beta   90.00
_cell.angle_gamma   90.00
#
_symmetry.space_group_name_H-M   'P 1'
#
loop_
_entity.id
_entity.type
_entity.pdbx_description
1 polymer ?
#
loop_
_entity_poly.entity_id
_entity_poly.type
_entity_poly.pdbx_seq_one_letter_code
_entity_poly.pdbx_strand_id
1 'polypeptide(L)'
;MTRKVFEIDFIAILIWAMVSFGVMVAVAVTYNVAKKMILYQPPRQEPASPLKEYFITIDVSDSILSYNQAKSSFDNMDYKGAIANCHLAVKDLLAKILNYLHVSLPQDVNVVDMSFIVLSKGVKVSFVEPAQHMNSIRLRSILDQPVSRDEVLWMLSACKMMIDACKELPITLYTQ
;
A
#
# COMPACT_ATOMS: atom_id res chain seq x y z
N MET A 1 23.63 -13.90 -75.19
CA MET A 1 23.41 -13.39 -73.82
C MET A 1 21.92 -13.11 -73.66
N THR A 2 21.12 -14.16 -73.41
CA THR A 2 19.66 -14.07 -73.36
C THR A 2 19.23 -13.57 -71.98
N ARG A 3 18.65 -12.37 -71.93
CA ARG A 3 18.02 -11.82 -70.73
C ARG A 3 16.85 -12.72 -70.35
N LYS A 4 16.95 -13.40 -69.20
CA LYS A 4 15.81 -14.07 -68.57
C LYS A 4 14.87 -12.96 -68.08
N VAL A 5 13.76 -12.78 -68.79
CA VAL A 5 12.63 -11.98 -68.32
C VAL A 5 12.02 -12.76 -67.15
N PHE A 6 11.94 -12.14 -65.98
CA PHE A 6 11.30 -12.73 -64.80
C PHE A 6 9.80 -12.88 -65.10
N GLU A 7 9.34 -14.10 -65.37
CA GLU A 7 7.93 -14.44 -65.29
C GLU A 7 7.56 -14.47 -63.81
N ILE A 8 6.97 -13.36 -63.34
CA ILE A 8 6.41 -13.32 -61.99
C ILE A 8 5.07 -14.05 -62.06
N ASP A 9 5.00 -15.22 -61.42
CA ASP A 9 3.80 -16.02 -61.30
C ASP A 9 2.68 -15.17 -60.67
N PHE A 10 1.55 -15.07 -61.37
CA PHE A 10 0.36 -14.34 -60.91
C PHE A 10 -0.11 -14.83 -59.54
N ILE A 11 0.06 -16.12 -59.24
CA ILE A 11 -0.27 -16.71 -57.94
C ILE A 11 0.62 -16.12 -56.83
N ALA A 12 1.90 -15.90 -57.11
CA ALA A 12 2.81 -15.30 -56.14
C ALA A 12 2.41 -13.85 -55.81
N ILE A 13 2.02 -13.06 -56.80
CA ILE A 13 1.52 -11.69 -56.58
C ILE A 13 0.26 -11.71 -55.71
N LEU A 14 -0.65 -12.64 -55.97
CA LEU A 14 -1.92 -12.77 -55.24
C LEU A 14 -1.70 -13.17 -53.78
N ILE A 15 -0.76 -14.08 -53.53
CA ILE A 15 -0.34 -14.46 -52.17
C ILE A 15 0.27 -13.26 -51.44
N TRP A 16 1.19 -12.53 -52.07
CA TRP A 16 1.80 -11.34 -51.48
C TRP A 16 0.77 -10.25 -51.16
N ALA A 17 -0.22 -10.05 -52.04
CA ALA A 17 -1.31 -9.10 -51.82
C ALA A 17 -2.21 -9.51 -50.63
N MET A 18 -2.55 -10.79 -50.50
CA MET A 18 -3.34 -11.28 -49.36
C MET A 18 -2.59 -11.16 -48.03
N VAL A 19 -1.29 -11.50 -48.02
CA VAL A 19 -0.44 -11.38 -46.82
C VAL A 19 -0.32 -9.93 -46.38
N SER A 20 -0.06 -9.01 -47.32
CA SER A 20 0.06 -7.58 -47.00
C SER A 20 -1.26 -6.98 -46.51
N PHE A 21 -2.40 -7.39 -47.07
CA PHE A 21 -3.71 -7.01 -46.55
C PHE A 21 -3.95 -7.53 -45.13
N GLY A 22 -3.60 -8.80 -44.86
CA GLY A 22 -3.72 -9.38 -43.52
C GLY A 22 -2.88 -8.64 -42.47
N VAL A 23 -1.64 -8.28 -42.81
CA VAL A 23 -0.76 -7.48 -41.94
C VAL A 23 -1.36 -6.09 -41.67
N MET A 24 -1.90 -5.43 -42.71
CA MET A 24 -2.53 -4.11 -42.56
C MET A 24 -3.72 -4.15 -41.60
N VAL A 25 -4.58 -5.17 -41.70
CA VAL A 25 -5.72 -5.35 -40.78
C VAL A 25 -5.23 -5.60 -39.35
N ALA A 26 -4.22 -6.45 -39.15
CA ALA A 26 -3.66 -6.72 -37.83
C ALA A 26 -3.10 -5.45 -37.16
N VAL A 27 -2.37 -4.62 -37.92
CA VAL A 27 -1.84 -3.32 -37.46
C VAL A 27 -2.97 -2.34 -37.13
N ALA A 28 -4.02 -2.27 -37.96
CA ALA A 28 -5.16 -1.39 -37.70
C ALA A 28 -5.93 -1.79 -36.42
N VAL A 29 -6.09 -3.10 -36.18
CA VAL A 29 -6.74 -3.62 -34.97
C VAL A 29 -5.89 -3.33 -33.74
N THR A 30 -4.58 -3.65 -33.77
CA THR A 30 -3.67 -3.35 -32.64
C THR A 30 -3.58 -1.86 -32.36
N TYR A 31 -3.53 -1.01 -33.39
CA TYR A 31 -3.57 0.44 -33.22
C TYR A 31 -4.87 0.92 -32.59
N ASN A 32 -6.03 0.42 -33.01
CA ASN A 32 -7.32 0.79 -32.41
C ASN A 32 -7.46 0.31 -30.95
N VAL A 33 -6.92 -0.87 -30.62
CA VAL A 33 -6.89 -1.38 -29.24
C VAL A 33 -5.94 -0.55 -28.38
N ALA A 34 -4.72 -0.28 -28.87
CA ALA A 34 -3.76 0.57 -28.17
C ALA A 34 -4.29 1.99 -27.99
N LYS A 35 -4.92 2.57 -29.01
CA LYS A 35 -5.58 3.87 -28.93
C LYS A 35 -6.70 3.88 -27.91
N LYS A 36 -7.54 2.84 -27.84
CA LYS A 36 -8.57 2.69 -26.79
C LYS A 36 -7.97 2.54 -25.39
N MET A 37 -6.84 1.86 -25.23
CA MET A 37 -6.12 1.79 -23.95
C MET A 37 -5.50 3.12 -23.53
N ILE A 38 -4.96 3.89 -24.47
CA ILE A 38 -4.30 5.19 -24.19
C ILE A 38 -5.34 6.32 -23.99
N LEU A 39 -6.47 6.28 -24.69
CA LEU A 39 -7.57 7.25 -24.53
C LEU A 39 -8.58 6.86 -23.44
N TYR A 40 -8.41 5.73 -22.77
CA TYR A 40 -9.06 5.49 -21.48
C TYR A 40 -8.38 6.33 -20.41
N GLN A 41 -8.49 7.66 -20.53
CA GLN A 41 -8.52 8.46 -19.32
C GLN A 41 -9.82 8.05 -18.62
N PRO A 42 -9.77 7.50 -17.39
CA PRO A 42 -10.99 7.43 -16.58
C PRO A 42 -11.61 8.84 -16.62
N PRO A 43 -12.95 8.96 -16.73
CA PRO A 43 -13.59 10.27 -16.77
C PRO A 43 -12.94 11.12 -15.69
N ARG A 44 -12.37 12.26 -16.11
CA ARG A 44 -11.74 13.22 -15.21
C ARG A 44 -12.84 13.59 -14.24
N GLN A 45 -12.85 12.96 -13.07
CA GLN A 45 -13.70 13.35 -11.97
C GLN A 45 -13.40 14.83 -11.81
N GLU A 46 -14.40 15.67 -12.06
CA GLU A 46 -14.37 17.03 -11.56
C GLU A 46 -13.86 16.94 -10.13
N PRO A 47 -12.83 17.71 -9.74
CA PRO A 47 -12.29 17.63 -8.40
C PRO A 47 -13.48 17.84 -7.47
N ALA A 48 -13.86 16.75 -6.77
CA ALA A 48 -14.78 16.83 -5.67
C ALA A 48 -14.32 18.00 -4.81
N SER A 49 -15.27 18.84 -4.42
CA SER A 49 -15.18 20.02 -3.55
C SER A 49 -13.87 20.12 -2.78
N PRO A 50 -13.24 21.32 -2.68
CA PRO A 50 -11.88 21.49 -2.19
C PRO A 50 -11.63 20.62 -0.95
N LEU A 51 -10.75 19.62 -1.09
CA LEU A 51 -10.32 18.72 -0.03
C LEU A 51 -9.84 19.60 1.12
N LYS A 52 -10.68 19.80 2.14
CA LYS A 52 -10.28 20.52 3.34
C LYS A 52 -9.39 19.58 4.14
N GLU A 53 -8.15 20.00 4.33
CA GLU A 53 -7.21 19.31 5.21
C GLU A 53 -7.50 19.73 6.64
N TYR A 54 -7.75 18.73 7.48
CA TYR A 54 -7.94 18.91 8.91
C TYR A 54 -6.77 18.27 9.64
N PHE A 55 -6.33 18.88 10.73
CA PHE A 55 -5.40 18.26 11.66
C PHE A 55 -6.19 17.79 12.87
N ILE A 56 -6.04 16.52 13.22
CA ILE A 56 -6.60 15.97 14.44
C ILE A 56 -5.48 15.71 15.43
N THR A 57 -5.75 15.98 16.70
CA THR A 57 -4.85 15.64 17.80
C THR A 57 -5.43 14.42 18.49
N ILE A 58 -4.66 13.34 18.55
CA ILE A 58 -5.06 12.11 19.23
C ILE A 58 -4.33 12.05 20.56
N ASP A 59 -5.06 11.65 21.61
CA ASP A 59 -4.43 11.34 22.89
C ASP A 59 -3.59 10.05 22.77
N VAL A 60 -2.27 10.23 22.76
CA VAL A 60 -1.29 9.15 22.63
C VAL A 60 -0.76 8.66 23.97
N SER A 61 -1.31 9.10 25.11
CA SER A 61 -0.76 8.83 26.45
C SER A 61 -0.60 7.34 26.74
N ASP A 62 -1.64 6.54 26.48
CA ASP A 62 -1.60 5.08 26.70
C ASP A 62 -0.56 4.39 25.79
N SER A 63 -0.50 4.77 24.52
CA SER A 63 0.49 4.24 23.58
C SER A 63 1.93 4.58 24.01
N ILE A 64 2.16 5.75 24.60
CA ILE A 64 3.46 6.13 25.18
C ILE A 64 3.79 5.25 26.39
N LEU A 65 2.83 4.95 27.25
CA LEU A 65 3.04 4.06 28.40
C LEU A 65 3.46 2.66 27.93
N SER A 66 2.73 2.07 26.98
CA SER A 66 3.07 0.76 26.40
C SER A 66 4.43 0.79 25.68
N TYR A 67 4.75 1.88 24.97
CA TYR A 67 6.08 2.05 24.38
C TYR A 67 7.21 2.09 25.42
N ASN A 68 7.01 2.78 26.54
CA ASN A 68 8.00 2.82 27.62
C ASN A 68 8.19 1.45 28.27
N GLN A 69 7.12 0.67 28.42
CA GLN A 69 7.20 -0.74 28.85
C GLN A 69 7.95 -1.61 27.84
N ALA A 70 7.73 -1.40 26.54
CA ALA A 70 8.47 -2.08 25.48
C ALA A 70 9.97 -1.78 25.55
N LYS A 71 10.32 -0.51 25.74
CA LYS A 71 11.72 -0.07 25.89
C LYS A 71 12.37 -0.70 27.12
N SER A 72 11.69 -0.68 28.27
CA SER A 72 12.16 -1.34 29.49
C SER A 72 12.39 -2.84 29.28
N SER A 73 11.48 -3.52 28.58
CA SER A 73 11.63 -4.95 28.25
C SER A 73 12.85 -5.21 27.38
N PHE A 74 13.09 -4.36 26.37
CA PHE A 74 14.27 -4.44 25.50
C PHE A 74 15.58 -4.22 26.27
N ASP A 75 15.62 -3.22 27.15
CA ASP A 75 16.79 -2.92 27.99
C ASP A 75 17.12 -4.10 28.93
N ASN A 76 16.11 -4.87 29.34
CA ASN A 76 16.24 -6.10 30.12
C ASN A 76 16.48 -7.36 29.28
N MET A 77 16.74 -7.23 27.97
CA MET A 77 16.90 -8.33 27.01
C MET A 77 15.66 -9.24 26.85
N ASP A 78 14.49 -8.82 27.32
CA ASP A 78 13.21 -9.48 27.06
C ASP A 78 12.63 -9.00 25.72
N TYR A 79 13.09 -9.64 24.64
CA TYR A 79 12.67 -9.31 23.28
C TYR A 79 11.20 -9.65 23.01
N LYS A 80 10.67 -10.72 23.61
CA LYS A 80 9.26 -11.10 23.44
C LYS A 80 8.35 -10.06 24.09
N GLY A 81 8.67 -9.64 25.31
CA GLY A 81 7.96 -8.57 26.01
C GLY A 81 8.05 -7.24 25.27
N ALA A 82 9.22 -6.89 24.73
CA ALA A 82 9.40 -5.67 23.93
C ALA A 82 8.51 -5.67 22.67
N ILE A 83 8.51 -6.76 21.90
CA ILE A 83 7.69 -6.93 20.69
C ILE A 83 6.19 -6.84 21.03
N ALA A 84 5.75 -7.54 22.08
CA ALA A 84 4.35 -7.56 22.51
C ALA A 84 3.86 -6.16 22.90
N ASN A 85 4.64 -5.44 23.70
CA ASN A 85 4.31 -4.09 24.16
C ASN A 85 4.34 -3.06 23.02
N CYS A 86 5.28 -3.16 22.07
CA CYS A 86 5.26 -2.33 20.86
C CYS A 86 4.02 -2.58 20.00
N HIS A 87 3.65 -3.84 19.80
CA HIS A 87 2.46 -4.17 19.04
C HIS A 87 1.18 -3.69 19.73
N LEU A 88 1.11 -3.79 21.06
CA LEU A 88 0.00 -3.24 21.86
C LEU A 88 -0.09 -1.71 21.71
N ALA A 89 1.03 -1.01 21.88
CA ALA A 89 1.09 0.44 21.74
C ALA A 89 0.52 0.93 20.39
N VAL A 90 0.90 0.26 19.30
CA VAL A 90 0.41 0.57 17.95
C VAL A 90 -1.06 0.18 17.76
N LYS A 91 -1.49 -0.97 18.31
CA LYS A 91 -2.89 -1.39 18.25
C LYS A 91 -3.80 -0.36 18.93
N ASP A 92 -3.44 0.06 20.14
CA ASP A 92 -4.20 1.05 20.91
C ASP A 92 -4.22 2.41 20.20
N LEU A 93 -3.09 2.80 19.61
CA LEU A 93 -2.98 4.01 18.82
C LEU A 93 -3.98 4.00 17.65
N LEU A 94 -3.92 2.96 16.81
CA LEU A 94 -4.80 2.81 15.65
C LEU A 94 -6.27 2.71 16.05
N ALA A 95 -6.58 2.01 17.15
CA ALA A 95 -7.93 1.92 17.69
C ALA A 95 -8.46 3.31 18.09
N LYS A 96 -7.63 4.17 18.71
CA LYS A 96 -8.01 5.56 19.02
C LYS A 96 -8.28 6.37 17.75
N ILE A 97 -7.47 6.23 16.70
CA ILE A 97 -7.73 6.89 15.40
C ILE A 97 -9.06 6.44 14.82
N LEU A 98 -9.31 5.14 14.81
CA LEU A 98 -10.51 4.56 14.21
C LEU A 98 -11.77 4.92 15.00
N ASN A 99 -11.69 4.97 16.33
CA ASN A 99 -12.76 5.47 17.18
C ASN A 99 -13.08 6.95 16.92
N TYR A 100 -12.04 7.79 16.75
CA TYR A 100 -12.22 9.19 16.37
C TYR A 100 -12.93 9.32 15.01
N LEU A 101 -12.60 8.44 14.07
CA LEU A 101 -13.22 8.36 12.75
C LEU A 101 -14.59 7.65 12.74
N HIS A 102 -15.15 7.35 13.91
CA HIS A 102 -16.42 6.64 14.09
C HIS A 102 -16.48 5.28 13.36
N VAL A 103 -15.35 4.58 13.28
CA VAL A 103 -15.25 3.23 12.71
C VAL A 103 -15.39 2.19 13.80
N SER A 104 -16.45 1.39 13.74
CA SER A 104 -16.61 0.22 14.61
C SER A 104 -15.71 -0.93 14.10
N LEU A 105 -14.93 -1.51 15.02
CA LEU A 105 -14.06 -2.64 14.74
C LEU A 105 -14.55 -3.89 15.47
N PRO A 106 -14.49 -5.08 14.84
CA PRO A 106 -14.54 -6.36 15.54
C PRO A 106 -13.46 -6.47 16.64
N GLN A 107 -13.68 -7.30 17.67
CA GLN A 107 -12.76 -7.43 18.81
C GLN A 107 -11.34 -7.91 18.42
N ASP A 108 -11.19 -8.59 17.27
CA ASP A 108 -9.94 -9.27 16.88
C ASP A 108 -9.30 -8.74 15.59
N VAL A 109 -9.52 -7.47 15.25
CA VAL A 109 -8.88 -6.89 14.07
C VAL A 109 -7.36 -6.79 14.27
N ASN A 110 -6.60 -7.20 13.25
CA ASN A 110 -5.15 -7.09 13.22
C ASN A 110 -4.71 -5.63 13.03
N VAL A 111 -3.56 -5.26 13.59
CA VAL A 111 -2.90 -3.95 13.40
C VAL A 111 -2.70 -3.61 11.93
N VAL A 112 -2.39 -4.60 11.09
CA VAL A 112 -2.28 -4.39 9.64
C VAL A 112 -3.61 -3.94 9.03
N ASP A 113 -4.71 -4.64 9.35
CA ASP A 113 -6.03 -4.29 8.82
C ASP A 113 -6.48 -2.92 9.36
N MET A 114 -6.24 -2.64 10.64
CA MET A 114 -6.48 -1.32 11.23
C MET A 114 -5.74 -0.22 10.46
N SER A 115 -4.47 -0.43 10.10
CA SER A 115 -3.67 0.54 9.37
C SER A 115 -4.19 0.81 7.95
N PHE A 116 -4.70 -0.22 7.27
CA PHE A 116 -5.37 -0.06 5.97
C PHE A 116 -6.68 0.72 6.09
N ILE A 117 -7.48 0.43 7.11
CA ILE A 117 -8.75 1.13 7.34
C ILE A 117 -8.48 2.61 7.63
N VAL A 118 -7.50 2.92 8.49
CA VAL A 118 -7.07 4.31 8.77
C VAL A 118 -6.70 5.05 7.49
N LEU A 119 -5.87 4.45 6.63
CA LEU A 119 -5.48 5.04 5.36
C LEU A 119 -6.68 5.25 4.43
N SER A 120 -7.59 4.27 4.35
CA SER A 120 -8.81 4.35 3.52
C SER A 120 -9.77 5.46 3.95
N LYS A 121 -9.70 5.90 5.22
CA LYS A 121 -10.51 6.99 5.78
C LYS A 121 -9.90 8.38 5.57
N GLY A 122 -8.81 8.48 4.80
CA GLY A 122 -8.23 9.76 4.38
C GLY A 122 -7.14 10.29 5.31
N VAL A 123 -6.66 9.49 6.25
CA VAL A 123 -5.43 9.80 7.01
C VAL A 123 -4.24 9.72 6.05
N LYS A 124 -3.48 10.81 5.92
CA LYS A 124 -2.39 10.88 4.93
C LYS A 124 -1.12 10.13 5.35
N VAL A 125 -0.97 9.85 6.64
CA VAL A 125 0.19 9.11 7.15
C VAL A 125 -0.02 7.62 6.90
N SER A 126 0.87 7.01 6.11
CA SER A 126 0.82 5.58 5.86
C SER A 126 1.51 4.81 6.98
N PHE A 127 0.73 4.00 7.68
CA PHE A 127 1.20 3.08 8.71
C PHE A 127 1.29 1.63 8.25
N VAL A 128 0.89 1.36 7.00
CA VAL A 128 0.67 0.01 6.47
C VAL A 128 1.96 -0.81 6.43
N GLU A 129 3.00 -0.29 5.80
CA GLU A 129 4.28 -0.99 5.67
C GLU A 129 4.95 -1.23 7.04
N PRO A 130 5.05 -0.23 7.94
CA PRO A 130 5.52 -0.46 9.31
C PRO A 130 4.69 -1.53 10.04
N ALA A 131 3.37 -1.46 9.97
CA ALA A 131 2.47 -2.43 10.61
C ALA A 131 2.67 -3.86 10.07
N GLN A 132 2.85 -4.02 8.76
CA GLN A 132 3.10 -5.32 8.13
C GLN A 132 4.42 -5.92 8.63
N HIS A 133 5.50 -5.14 8.65
CA HIS A 133 6.79 -5.61 9.11
C HIS A 133 6.76 -5.93 10.62
N MET A 134 6.16 -5.07 11.44
CA MET A 134 5.95 -5.32 12.87
C MET A 134 5.17 -6.63 13.11
N ASN A 135 4.11 -6.88 12.34
CA ASN A 135 3.34 -8.11 12.45
C ASN A 135 4.17 -9.34 12.03
N SER A 136 5.02 -9.25 11.01
CA SER A 136 5.95 -10.31 10.62
C SER A 136 6.91 -10.67 11.77
N ILE A 137 7.54 -9.67 12.40
CA ILE A 137 8.42 -9.87 13.56
C ILE A 137 7.65 -10.51 14.73
N ARG A 138 6.45 -10.01 15.03
CA ARG A 138 5.59 -10.56 16.08
C ARG A 138 5.22 -12.02 15.83
N LEU A 139 4.79 -12.37 14.62
CA LEU A 139 4.42 -13.75 14.30
C LEU A 139 5.60 -14.70 14.47
N ARG A 140 6.79 -14.30 14.02
CA ARG A 140 8.02 -15.08 14.25
C ARG A 140 8.31 -15.25 15.74
N SER A 141 8.17 -14.19 16.52
CA SER A 141 8.35 -14.24 17.97
C SER A 141 7.35 -15.15 18.69
N ILE A 142 6.10 -15.23 18.21
CA ILE A 142 5.05 -16.12 18.77
C ILE A 142 5.33 -17.58 18.42
N LEU A 143 5.85 -17.82 17.22
CA LEU A 143 6.23 -19.15 16.73
C LEU A 143 7.61 -19.62 17.24
N ASP A 144 8.15 -18.98 18.28
CA ASP A 144 9.47 -19.27 18.86
C ASP A 144 10.62 -19.25 17.85
N GLN A 145 10.47 -18.51 16.74
CA GLN A 145 11.54 -18.31 15.78
C GLN A 145 12.52 -17.25 16.27
N PRO A 146 13.81 -17.35 15.89
CA PRO A 146 14.82 -16.39 16.31
C PRO A 146 14.49 -14.99 15.77
N VAL A 147 14.50 -14.01 16.68
CA VAL A 147 14.39 -12.58 16.37
C VAL A 147 15.65 -11.90 16.88
N SER A 148 16.30 -11.13 16.02
CA SER A 148 17.53 -10.41 16.33
C SER A 148 17.25 -9.15 17.15
N ARG A 149 18.27 -8.70 17.90
CA ARG A 149 18.22 -7.44 18.63
C ARG A 149 17.91 -6.25 17.71
N ASP A 150 18.47 -6.24 16.50
CA ASP A 150 18.30 -5.15 15.53
C ASP A 150 16.87 -5.07 15.00
N GLU A 151 16.19 -6.21 14.83
CA GLU A 151 14.77 -6.25 14.46
C GLU A 151 13.88 -5.66 15.57
N VAL A 152 14.18 -5.98 16.83
CA VAL A 152 13.43 -5.40 17.97
C VAL A 152 13.71 -3.90 18.12
N LEU A 153 14.95 -3.48 17.90
CA LEU A 153 15.33 -2.07 17.91
C LEU A 153 14.63 -1.29 16.78
N TRP A 154 14.57 -1.88 15.59
CA TRP A 154 13.80 -1.34 14.48
C TRP A 154 12.31 -1.21 14.85
N MET A 155 11.74 -2.23 15.49
CA MET A 155 10.35 -2.23 15.92
C MET A 155 10.05 -1.13 16.95
N LEU A 156 10.95 -0.89 17.90
CA LEU A 156 10.87 0.25 18.83
C LEU A 156 10.91 1.59 18.09
N SER A 157 11.84 1.74 17.14
CA SER A 157 11.97 2.96 16.34
C SER A 157 10.72 3.23 15.50
N ALA A 158 10.18 2.21 14.83
CA ALA A 158 8.95 2.28 14.07
C ALA A 158 7.75 2.65 14.97
N CYS A 159 7.60 1.97 16.12
CA CYS A 159 6.55 2.27 17.09
C CYS A 159 6.59 3.74 17.55
N LYS A 160 7.78 4.24 17.89
CA LYS A 160 7.96 5.64 18.30
C LYS A 160 7.61 6.61 17.17
N MET A 161 8.09 6.36 15.96
CA MET A 161 7.80 7.18 14.78
C MET A 161 6.28 7.25 14.52
N MET A 162 5.57 6.12 14.65
CA MET A 162 4.11 6.09 14.51
C MET A 162 3.41 6.92 15.59
N ILE A 163 3.83 6.80 16.85
CA ILE A 163 3.29 7.61 17.96
C ILE A 163 3.52 9.10 17.72
N ASP A 164 4.73 9.48 17.33
CA ASP A 164 5.09 10.87 17.09
C ASP A 164 4.30 11.45 15.90
N ALA A 165 4.13 10.68 14.81
CA ALA A 165 3.29 11.07 13.68
C ALA A 165 1.80 11.20 14.03
N CYS A 166 1.35 10.55 15.10
CA CYS A 166 -0.04 10.59 15.55
C CYS A 166 -0.39 11.76 16.47
N LYS A 167 0.60 12.54 16.92
CA LYS A 167 0.35 13.74 17.73
C LYS A 167 -0.40 14.82 16.93
N GLU A 168 -0.08 14.95 15.66
CA GLU A 168 -0.74 15.86 14.72
C GLU A 168 -1.02 15.11 13.41
N LEU A 169 -2.21 14.53 13.29
CA LEU A 169 -2.58 13.70 12.14
C LEU A 169 -3.28 14.53 11.06
N PRO A 170 -2.67 14.67 9.87
CA PRO A 170 -3.35 15.25 8.72
C PRO A 170 -4.40 14.28 8.17
N ILE A 171 -5.65 14.73 8.11
CA ILE A 171 -6.80 14.00 7.58
C ILE A 171 -7.43 14.80 6.45
N THR A 172 -7.76 14.07 5.39
CA THR A 172 -8.53 14.59 4.28
C THR A 172 -9.94 14.06 4.38
N LEU A 173 -10.89 14.91 4.79
CA LEU A 173 -12.30 14.55 4.84
C LEU A 173 -12.97 14.98 3.54
N TYR A 174 -13.60 14.03 2.85
CA TYR A 174 -14.53 14.36 1.77
C TYR A 174 -15.78 14.95 2.42
N THR A 175 -16.06 16.23 2.18
CA THR A 175 -17.36 16.81 2.51
C THR A 175 -18.40 16.08 1.67
N GLN A 176 -19.26 15.28 2.33
CA GLN A 176 -20.47 14.73 1.72
C GLN A 176 -21.48 15.85 1.45
#